data_AF-A0A6D0Y3Z9-F1
#
_entry.id   AF-A0A6D0Y3Z9-F1
#
_cell.length_a   1.000
_cell.length_b   1.000
_cell.length_c   1.000
_cell.angle_alpha   90.00
_cell.angle_beta   90.00
_cell.angle_gamma   90.00
#
_symmetry.space_group_name_H-M   'P 1'
#
loop_
_entity.id
_entity.type
_entity.pdbx_description
1 polymer ?
#
loop_
_entity_poly.entity_id
_entity_poly.type
_entity_poly.pdbx_seq_one_letter_code
_entity_poly.pdbx_strand_id
1 'polypeptide(L)'
;MRVLLRPVLVPELGLVVLKPGRESMQVFHNTRVLVEPEPKSMRNLPSGVVPAVRQPLVEDKTLLPFFSDERVIRAAGGAGALSDWLLRHIKSCQWPHGDYHHSETVIHRYGTGAMVLCWHCDNQLRDQTSESLEQLAHQNLSAWMIDVIGHAISGTQERELSLAELSWWAVCNQVADALPEAVLRRSLGLRVEKIRSLYRESDIVPGEQTATSIL
;
A
#
# COMPACT_ATOMS: atom_id res chain seq x y z
N MET A 1 -17.33 -1.69 -8.40
CA MET A 1 -16.38 -1.95 -9.52
C MET A 1 -16.13 -0.68 -10.30
N ARG A 2 -14.87 -0.28 -10.49
CA ARG A 2 -14.47 0.88 -11.31
C ARG A 2 -13.92 0.37 -12.65
N VAL A 3 -14.17 1.10 -13.73
CA VAL A 3 -13.73 0.71 -15.08
C VAL A 3 -13.16 1.94 -15.76
N LEU A 4 -11.97 1.80 -16.34
CA LEU A 4 -11.34 2.81 -17.17
C LEU A 4 -11.61 2.44 -18.63
N LEU A 5 -12.29 3.30 -19.38
CA LEU A 5 -12.62 3.05 -20.78
C LEU A 5 -12.22 4.25 -21.63
N ARG A 6 -11.64 3.98 -22.79
CA ARG A 6 -11.40 4.99 -23.81
C ARG A 6 -12.72 5.38 -24.48
N PRO A 7 -13.15 6.66 -24.42
CA PRO A 7 -14.36 7.09 -25.11
C PRO A 7 -14.12 7.26 -26.61
N VAL A 8 -15.13 6.91 -27.40
CA VAL A 8 -15.24 7.28 -28.81
C VAL A 8 -16.28 8.38 -28.91
N LEU A 9 -15.86 9.57 -29.34
CA LEU A 9 -16.74 10.72 -29.48
C LEU A 9 -17.45 10.66 -30.83
N VAL A 10 -18.75 10.94 -30.84
CA VAL A 10 -19.55 11.18 -32.04
C VAL A 10 -20.16 12.58 -31.92
N PRO A 11 -19.37 13.64 -32.17
CA PRO A 11 -19.73 15.02 -31.84
C PRO A 11 -21.00 15.51 -32.54
N GLU A 12 -21.23 15.07 -33.78
CA GLU A 12 -22.37 15.47 -34.61
C GLU A 12 -23.70 15.04 -34.01
N LEU A 13 -23.69 13.98 -33.18
CA LEU A 13 -24.86 13.44 -32.49
C LEU A 13 -24.88 13.78 -31.00
N GLY A 14 -23.85 14.45 -30.48
CA GLY A 14 -23.68 14.66 -29.04
C GLY A 14 -23.56 13.35 -28.25
N LEU A 15 -23.05 12.27 -28.87
CA LEU A 15 -22.96 10.95 -28.27
C LEU A 15 -21.53 10.57 -27.90
N VAL A 16 -21.41 9.78 -26.84
CA VAL A 16 -20.17 9.10 -26.45
C VAL A 16 -20.42 7.60 -26.46
N VAL A 17 -19.60 6.87 -27.22
CA VAL A 17 -19.66 5.41 -27.30
C VAL A 17 -18.54 4.82 -26.45
N LEU A 18 -18.89 3.93 -25.54
CA LEU A 18 -17.97 3.17 -24.70
C LEU A 18 -17.98 1.71 -25.13
N LYS A 19 -16.80 1.08 -25.21
CA LYS A 19 -16.65 -0.34 -25.51
C LYS A 19 -16.17 -1.11 -24.28
N PRO A 20 -17.06 -1.45 -23.33
CA PRO A 20 -16.73 -2.34 -22.22
C PRO A 20 -16.41 -3.77 -22.70
N GLY A 21 -15.54 -4.45 -21.96
CA GLY A 21 -15.30 -5.89 -22.12
C GLY A 21 -16.32 -6.71 -21.33
N ARG A 22 -16.27 -8.04 -21.47
CA ARG A 22 -17.26 -8.96 -20.85
C ARG A 22 -17.38 -8.77 -19.34
N GLU A 23 -16.26 -8.56 -18.66
CA GLU A 23 -16.22 -8.36 -17.20
C GLU A 23 -16.69 -6.97 -16.77
N SER A 24 -16.51 -5.94 -17.61
CA SER A 24 -16.88 -4.56 -17.27
C SER A 24 -18.29 -4.15 -17.71
N MET A 25 -18.96 -4.95 -18.56
CA MET A 25 -20.35 -4.73 -18.98
C MET A 25 -21.31 -4.55 -17.80
N GLN A 26 -21.07 -5.24 -16.69
CA GLN A 26 -21.95 -5.21 -15.53
C GLN A 26 -22.15 -3.81 -14.93
N VAL A 27 -21.17 -2.90 -15.06
CA VAL A 27 -21.31 -1.51 -14.57
C VAL A 27 -22.44 -0.77 -15.29
N PHE A 28 -22.68 -1.08 -16.56
CA PHE A 28 -23.69 -0.43 -17.39
C PHE A 28 -25.08 -1.06 -17.27
N HIS A 29 -25.23 -2.17 -16.53
CA HIS A 29 -26.55 -2.68 -16.15
C HIS A 29 -27.19 -1.87 -15.01
N ASN A 30 -26.41 -1.05 -14.30
CA ASN A 30 -26.92 -0.11 -13.30
C ASN A 30 -27.67 1.04 -13.97
N THR A 31 -28.68 1.60 -13.29
CA THR A 31 -29.57 2.65 -13.84
C THR A 31 -28.82 3.94 -14.20
N ARG A 32 -27.70 4.23 -13.55
CA ARG A 32 -26.88 5.43 -13.76
C ARG A 32 -25.40 5.09 -13.58
N VAL A 33 -24.53 5.81 -14.29
CA VAL A 33 -23.06 5.68 -14.21
C VAL A 33 -22.45 7.07 -13.97
N LEU A 34 -21.52 7.17 -13.02
CA LEU A 34 -20.70 8.37 -12.81
C LEU A 34 -19.51 8.34 -13.76
N VAL A 35 -19.28 9.44 -14.48
CA VAL A 35 -18.15 9.59 -15.41
C VAL A 35 -17.23 10.68 -14.89
N GLU A 36 -15.96 10.36 -14.73
CA GLU A 36 -14.92 11.27 -14.27
C GLU A 36 -13.77 11.32 -15.29
N PRO A 37 -13.06 12.46 -15.43
CA PRO A 37 -11.81 12.51 -16.18
C PRO A 37 -10.79 11.51 -15.63
N GLU A 38 -9.98 10.92 -16.52
CA GLU A 38 -8.91 10.01 -16.12
C GLU A 38 -7.94 10.68 -15.13
N PRO A 39 -7.72 10.10 -13.94
CA PRO A 39 -6.71 10.57 -13.00
C PRO A 39 -5.28 10.43 -13.56
N LYS A 40 -4.38 11.35 -13.19
CA LYS A 40 -2.96 11.29 -13.63
C LYS A 40 -2.27 9.97 -13.28
N SER A 41 -2.62 9.34 -12.15
CA SER A 41 -2.08 8.05 -11.72
C SER A 41 -2.48 6.87 -12.62
N MET A 42 -3.55 7.02 -13.42
CA MET A 42 -4.12 5.94 -14.22
C MET A 42 -3.74 5.98 -15.70
N ARG A 43 -2.98 6.99 -16.16
CA ARG A 43 -2.60 7.18 -17.58
C ARG A 43 -1.93 5.99 -18.25
N ASN A 44 -1.24 5.17 -17.46
CA ASN A 44 -0.50 4.02 -17.97
C ASN A 44 -1.32 2.73 -17.89
N LEU A 45 -2.56 2.78 -17.42
CA LEU A 45 -3.43 1.61 -17.32
C LEU A 45 -4.13 1.35 -18.67
N PRO A 46 -4.27 0.08 -19.07
CA PRO A 46 -5.10 -0.26 -20.21
C PRO A 46 -6.58 -0.03 -19.87
N SER A 47 -7.42 0.11 -20.92
CA SER A 47 -8.86 0.09 -20.72
C SER A 47 -9.33 -1.26 -20.16
N GLY A 48 -10.17 -1.25 -19.14
CA GLY A 48 -10.62 -2.45 -18.45
C GLY A 48 -11.11 -2.19 -17.03
N VAL A 49 -11.36 -3.26 -16.28
CA VAL A 49 -11.64 -3.18 -14.85
C VAL A 49 -10.42 -2.60 -14.16
N VAL A 50 -10.61 -1.50 -13.43
CA VAL A 50 -9.55 -0.94 -12.59
C VAL A 50 -9.47 -1.81 -11.34
N PRO A 51 -8.31 -2.40 -11.03
CA PRO A 51 -8.12 -3.14 -9.77
C PRO A 51 -8.60 -2.27 -8.62
N ALA A 52 -9.35 -2.86 -7.68
CA ALA A 52 -10.04 -2.12 -6.63
C ALA A 52 -9.11 -1.16 -5.86
N VAL A 53 -7.84 -1.53 -5.71
CA VAL A 53 -6.81 -0.67 -5.13
C VAL A 53 -5.47 -0.95 -5.81
N ARG A 54 -4.92 0.01 -6.57
CA ARG A 54 -3.46 0.13 -6.65
C ARG A 54 -3.09 1.02 -5.49
N GLN A 55 -2.54 0.45 -4.42
CA GLN A 55 -2.16 1.24 -3.27
C GLN A 55 -0.74 1.80 -3.49
N PRO A 56 -0.57 3.08 -3.84
CA PRO A 56 0.76 3.60 -4.17
C PRO A 56 1.70 3.61 -2.96
N LEU A 57 1.12 3.69 -1.75
CA LEU A 57 1.90 3.65 -0.50
C LEU A 57 2.57 2.29 -0.24
N VAL A 58 2.08 1.18 -0.83
CA VAL A 58 2.76 -0.12 -0.71
C VAL A 58 4.06 -0.16 -1.52
N GLU A 59 4.11 0.60 -2.62
CA GLU A 59 5.28 0.67 -3.50
C GLU A 59 6.31 1.71 -3.03
N ASP A 60 5.91 2.62 -2.12
CA ASP A 60 6.78 3.66 -1.59
C ASP A 60 7.75 3.11 -0.55
N LYS A 61 8.97 2.77 -1.00
CA LYS A 61 10.05 2.26 -0.15
C LYS A 61 10.42 3.18 1.01
N THR A 62 10.11 4.48 0.94
CA THR A 62 10.39 5.41 2.04
C THR A 62 9.53 5.11 3.27
N LEU A 63 8.40 4.41 3.12
CA LEU A 63 7.54 4.01 4.22
C LEU A 63 7.94 2.69 4.90
N LEU A 64 8.93 1.96 4.35
CA LEU A 64 9.36 0.68 4.92
C LEU A 64 9.78 0.79 6.40
N PRO A 65 10.58 1.79 6.83
CA PRO A 65 10.94 1.92 8.24
C PRO A 65 9.72 2.10 9.15
N PHE A 66 8.70 2.82 8.68
CA PHE A 66 7.46 3.03 9.43
C PHE A 66 6.65 1.73 9.55
N PHE A 67 6.46 1.00 8.44
CA PHE A 67 5.71 -0.25 8.46
C PHE A 67 6.39 -1.36 9.26
N SER A 68 7.72 -1.34 9.32
CA SER A 68 8.52 -2.31 10.07
C SER A 68 8.73 -1.94 11.55
N ASP A 69 8.31 -0.75 12.02
CA ASP A 69 8.44 -0.35 13.43
C ASP A 69 7.48 -1.18 14.30
N GLU A 70 8.00 -1.86 15.33
CA GLU A 70 7.23 -2.72 16.21
C GLU A 70 6.08 -1.98 16.94
N ARG A 71 6.26 -0.68 17.21
CA ARG A 71 5.22 0.15 17.85
C ARG A 71 4.06 0.38 16.90
N VAL A 72 4.36 0.62 15.63
CA VAL A 72 3.36 0.77 14.55
C VAL A 72 2.61 -0.54 14.35
N ILE A 73 3.34 -1.67 14.28
CA ILE A 73 2.75 -3.01 14.17
C ILE A 73 1.83 -3.29 15.36
N ARG A 74 2.24 -2.94 16.58
CA ARG A 74 1.42 -3.11 17.78
C ARG A 74 0.16 -2.24 17.73
N ALA A 75 0.26 -0.99 17.31
CA ALA A 75 -0.88 -0.09 17.14
C ALA A 75 -1.90 -0.63 16.11
N ALA A 76 -1.43 -1.30 15.06
CA ALA A 76 -2.27 -1.95 14.05
C ALA A 76 -2.90 -3.29 14.49
N GLY A 77 -2.67 -3.74 15.72
CA GLY A 77 -3.21 -5.00 16.27
C GLY A 77 -2.18 -6.12 16.46
N GLY A 78 -0.91 -5.87 16.15
CA GLY A 78 0.21 -6.76 16.42
C GLY A 78 0.41 -7.88 15.40
N ALA A 79 1.49 -8.64 15.59
CA ALA A 79 1.90 -9.67 14.64
C ALA A 79 0.95 -10.89 14.56
N GLY A 80 0.05 -11.06 15.54
CA GLY A 80 -1.04 -12.02 15.48
C GLY A 80 -2.10 -11.62 14.44
N ALA A 81 -2.54 -10.36 14.47
CA ALA A 81 -3.48 -9.82 13.50
C ALA A 81 -2.96 -9.87 12.05
N LEU A 82 -1.66 -9.64 11.86
CA LEU A 82 -0.99 -9.87 10.57
C LEU A 82 -1.12 -11.34 10.12
N SER A 83 -0.86 -12.29 11.02
CA SER A 83 -0.95 -13.72 10.72
C SER A 83 -2.37 -14.11 10.32
N ASP A 84 -3.37 -13.64 11.06
CA ASP A 84 -4.79 -13.88 10.77
C ASP A 84 -5.25 -13.22 9.47
N TRP A 85 -4.71 -12.05 9.16
CA TRP A 85 -4.95 -11.38 7.88
C TRP A 85 -4.39 -12.19 6.71
N LEU A 86 -3.16 -12.70 6.84
CA LEU A 86 -2.51 -13.50 5.81
C LEU A 86 -3.28 -14.80 5.52
N LEU A 87 -3.72 -15.53 6.55
CA LEU A 87 -4.51 -16.76 6.38
C LEU A 87 -5.87 -16.50 5.69
N ARG A 88 -6.45 -15.31 5.89
CA ARG A 88 -7.71 -14.92 5.22
C ARG A 88 -7.52 -14.56 3.75
N HIS A 89 -6.42 -13.89 3.41
CA HIS A 89 -6.19 -13.34 2.06
C HIS A 89 -5.38 -14.25 1.14
N ILE A 90 -4.56 -15.15 1.70
CA ILE A 90 -3.60 -15.95 0.94
C ILE A 90 -3.91 -17.43 1.14
N LYS A 91 -4.13 -18.15 0.03
CA LYS A 91 -4.61 -19.54 0.03
C LYS A 91 -3.58 -20.57 -0.42
N SER A 92 -2.41 -20.12 -0.86
CA SER A 92 -1.34 -20.97 -1.36
C SER A 92 0.02 -20.46 -0.89
N CYS A 93 1.04 -21.30 -1.02
CA CYS A 93 2.42 -20.92 -0.79
C CYS A 93 2.79 -19.69 -1.63
N GLN A 94 3.42 -18.69 -1.00
CA GLN A 94 3.87 -17.47 -1.67
C GLN A 94 5.28 -17.60 -2.26
N TRP A 95 6.08 -18.58 -1.81
CA TRP A 95 7.44 -18.75 -2.31
C TRP A 95 7.42 -19.25 -3.76
N PRO A 96 8.02 -18.52 -4.71
CA PRO A 96 7.92 -18.85 -6.13
C PRO A 96 9.01 -19.84 -6.61
N HIS A 97 10.05 -20.09 -5.80
CA HIS A 97 11.24 -20.84 -6.21
C HIS A 97 11.29 -22.24 -5.60
N GLY A 98 10.31 -23.08 -5.95
CA GLY A 98 10.28 -24.49 -5.52
C GLY A 98 9.78 -25.41 -6.62
N ASP A 99 10.46 -26.53 -6.81
CA ASP A 99 10.03 -27.59 -7.75
C ASP A 99 8.86 -28.40 -7.17
N TYR A 100 8.59 -28.26 -5.88
CA TYR A 100 7.51 -28.91 -5.16
C TYR A 100 6.88 -27.99 -4.12
N HIS A 101 5.55 -27.99 -4.06
CA HIS A 101 4.78 -27.34 -3.01
C HIS A 101 3.84 -28.34 -2.35
N HIS A 102 3.93 -28.45 -1.03
CA HIS A 102 2.99 -29.22 -0.22
C HIS A 102 1.62 -28.52 -0.16
N SER A 103 0.54 -29.27 0.06
CA SER A 103 -0.82 -28.71 0.13
C SER A 103 -1.05 -27.88 1.40
N GLU A 104 -0.48 -28.33 2.52
CA GLU A 104 -0.63 -27.66 3.80
C GLU A 104 0.28 -26.44 3.91
N THR A 105 -0.28 -25.36 4.46
CA THR A 105 0.39 -24.07 4.64
C THR A 105 0.62 -23.72 6.10
N VAL A 106 1.58 -22.82 6.33
CA VAL A 106 1.96 -22.31 7.64
C VAL A 106 2.39 -20.85 7.53
N ILE A 107 2.27 -20.13 8.64
CA ILE A 107 2.82 -18.78 8.77
C ILE A 107 4.31 -18.89 9.12
N HIS A 108 5.15 -18.45 8.18
CA HIS A 108 6.58 -18.28 8.38
C HIS A 108 6.86 -16.84 8.83
N ARG A 109 7.46 -16.67 10.02
CA ARG A 109 7.84 -15.35 10.54
C ARG A 109 9.23 -14.98 10.06
N TYR A 110 9.39 -13.75 9.59
CA TYR A 110 10.66 -13.25 9.09
C TYR A 110 10.83 -11.78 9.46
N GLY A 111 11.79 -11.49 10.35
CA GLY A 111 11.92 -10.16 10.96
C GLY A 111 10.63 -9.74 11.68
N THR A 112 10.15 -8.53 11.38
CA THR A 112 8.87 -8.01 11.89
C THR A 112 7.66 -8.40 11.02
N GLY A 113 7.89 -9.00 9.86
CA GLY A 113 6.87 -9.46 8.92
C GLY A 113 6.58 -10.95 9.01
N ALA A 114 5.68 -11.39 8.13
CA ALA A 114 5.30 -12.80 8.00
C ALA A 114 4.85 -13.12 6.58
N MET A 115 4.87 -14.40 6.22
CA MET A 115 4.44 -14.91 4.93
C MET A 115 3.79 -16.29 5.05
N VAL A 116 2.99 -16.65 4.05
CA VAL A 116 2.37 -17.98 3.96
C VAL A 116 3.23 -18.87 3.09
N LEU A 117 3.79 -19.92 3.69
CA LEU A 117 4.58 -20.95 3.00
C LEU A 117 3.88 -22.30 3.10
N CYS A 118 4.12 -23.21 2.15
CA CYS A 118 3.78 -24.61 2.38
C CYS A 118 4.78 -25.26 3.34
N TRP A 119 4.40 -26.38 3.97
CA TRP A 119 5.28 -27.10 4.91
C TRP A 119 6.66 -27.44 4.32
N HIS A 120 6.72 -27.78 3.03
CA HIS A 120 8.00 -28.06 2.36
C HIS A 120 8.89 -26.81 2.27
N CYS A 121 8.35 -25.70 1.74
CA CYS A 121 9.10 -24.46 1.60
C CYS A 121 9.47 -23.85 2.97
N ASP A 122 8.59 -23.93 3.97
CA ASP A 122 8.91 -23.49 5.35
C ASP A 122 10.14 -24.23 5.90
N ASN A 123 10.17 -25.55 5.74
CA ASN A 123 11.29 -26.34 6.22
C ASN A 123 12.58 -26.07 5.43
N GLN A 124 12.47 -25.87 4.11
CA GLN A 124 13.62 -25.55 3.26
C GLN A 124 14.20 -24.19 3.59
N LEU A 125 13.36 -23.17 3.76
CA LEU A 125 13.75 -21.77 3.97
C LEU A 125 14.02 -21.44 5.44
N ARG A 126 13.85 -22.41 6.34
CA ARG A 126 14.15 -22.26 7.77
C ARG A 126 15.60 -21.80 7.95
N ASP A 127 15.78 -20.76 8.75
CA ASP A 127 17.07 -20.14 9.05
C ASP A 127 17.84 -19.58 7.83
N GLN A 128 17.20 -19.48 6.67
CA GLN A 128 17.78 -18.81 5.50
C GLN A 128 17.51 -17.32 5.53
N THR A 129 18.52 -16.52 5.16
CA THR A 129 18.37 -15.08 4.94
C THR A 129 18.51 -14.77 3.46
N SER A 130 17.49 -14.14 2.88
CA SER A 130 17.47 -13.76 1.45
C SER A 130 16.74 -12.44 1.26
N GLU A 131 17.24 -11.61 0.34
CA GLU A 131 16.57 -10.36 -0.07
C GLU A 131 15.14 -10.64 -0.57
N SER A 132 14.92 -11.77 -1.25
CA SER A 132 13.58 -12.15 -1.73
C SER A 132 12.62 -12.48 -0.59
N LEU A 133 13.11 -13.12 0.49
CA LEU A 133 12.30 -13.39 1.69
C LEU A 133 11.96 -12.09 2.42
N GLU A 134 12.95 -11.22 2.57
CA GLU A 134 12.78 -9.91 3.18
C GLU A 134 11.77 -9.07 2.40
N GLN A 135 11.89 -9.02 1.07
CA GLN A 135 10.96 -8.31 0.21
C GLN A 135 9.53 -8.87 0.33
N LEU A 136 9.37 -10.19 0.36
CA LEU A 136 8.07 -10.84 0.50
C LEU A 136 7.42 -10.51 1.85
N ALA A 137 8.19 -10.57 2.94
CA ALA A 137 7.72 -10.21 4.27
C ALA A 137 7.27 -8.74 4.33
N HIS A 138 8.05 -7.81 3.75
CA HIS A 138 7.74 -6.38 3.71
C HIS A 138 6.51 -6.07 2.85
N GLN A 139 6.32 -6.77 1.73
CA GLN A 139 5.13 -6.61 0.89
C GLN A 139 3.86 -7.00 1.64
N ASN A 140 3.89 -8.16 2.31
CA ASN A 140 2.79 -8.63 3.14
C ASN A 140 2.48 -7.67 4.29
N LEU A 141 3.52 -7.19 4.98
CA LEU A 141 3.40 -6.25 6.09
C LEU A 141 2.78 -4.93 5.65
N SER A 142 3.27 -4.36 4.54
CA SER A 142 2.74 -3.12 3.96
C SER A 142 1.28 -3.28 3.52
N ALA A 143 0.95 -4.38 2.82
CA ALA A 143 -0.41 -4.64 2.35
C ALA A 143 -1.40 -4.77 3.51
N TRP A 144 -1.03 -5.51 4.56
CA TRP A 144 -1.83 -5.63 5.78
C TRP A 144 -2.00 -4.29 6.48
N MET A 145 -0.93 -3.50 6.63
CA MET A 145 -0.99 -2.21 7.30
C MET A 145 -1.96 -1.24 6.60
N ILE A 146 -1.87 -1.16 5.28
CA ILE A 146 -2.79 -0.33 4.48
C ILE A 146 -4.22 -0.79 4.68
N ASP A 147 -4.46 -2.10 4.70
CA ASP A 147 -5.80 -2.63 4.87
C ASP A 147 -6.39 -2.25 6.23
N VAL A 148 -5.62 -2.44 7.31
CA VAL A 148 -6.01 -2.07 8.67
C VAL A 148 -6.29 -0.57 8.79
N ILE A 149 -5.37 0.26 8.30
CA ILE A 149 -5.52 1.72 8.38
C ILE A 149 -6.69 2.19 7.51
N GLY A 150 -6.79 1.68 6.29
CA GLY A 150 -7.87 1.98 5.35
C GLY A 150 -9.24 1.66 5.95
N HIS A 151 -9.37 0.49 6.58
CA HIS A 151 -10.58 0.09 7.28
C HIS A 151 -10.88 1.00 8.48
N ALA A 152 -9.88 1.34 9.29
CA ALA A 152 -10.05 2.19 10.47
C ALA A 152 -10.51 3.62 10.13
N ILE A 153 -10.05 4.17 9.00
CA ILE A 153 -10.39 5.55 8.60
C ILE A 153 -11.68 5.62 7.80
N SER A 154 -11.88 4.69 6.86
CA SER A 154 -12.92 4.81 5.83
C SER A 154 -14.10 3.86 6.05
N GLY A 155 -13.94 2.85 6.92
CA GLY A 155 -14.92 1.77 7.11
C GLY A 155 -15.08 0.82 5.91
N THR A 156 -14.53 1.16 4.74
CA THR A 156 -14.66 0.40 3.49
C THR A 156 -13.32 0.27 2.77
N GLN A 157 -13.08 -0.88 2.14
CA GLN A 157 -11.82 -1.23 1.44
C GLN A 157 -11.77 -0.73 -0.02
N GLU A 158 -12.76 0.04 -0.48
CA GLU A 158 -12.92 0.37 -1.91
C GLU A 158 -12.14 1.61 -2.39
N ARG A 159 -11.34 2.25 -1.52
CA ARG A 159 -10.55 3.44 -1.88
C ARG A 159 -9.08 3.32 -1.51
N GLU A 160 -8.26 4.01 -2.27
CA GLU A 160 -6.83 4.19 -1.98
C GLU A 160 -6.67 4.99 -0.68
N LEU A 161 -5.83 4.49 0.23
CA LEU A 161 -5.46 5.22 1.43
C LEU A 161 -4.45 6.32 1.04
N SER A 162 -4.78 7.57 1.31
CA SER A 162 -3.89 8.70 1.04
C SER A 162 -2.80 8.82 2.11
N LEU A 163 -1.71 9.53 1.76
CA LEU A 163 -0.64 9.77 2.72
C LEU A 163 -1.10 10.60 3.92
N ALA A 164 -2.00 11.57 3.71
CA ALA A 164 -2.54 12.39 4.79
C ALA A 164 -3.35 11.55 5.79
N GLU A 165 -4.14 10.60 5.30
CA GLU A 165 -4.89 9.66 6.12
C GLU A 165 -3.97 8.73 6.92
N LEU A 166 -2.94 8.18 6.28
CA LEU A 166 -1.92 7.38 6.96
C LEU A 166 -1.24 8.19 8.08
N SER A 167 -0.81 9.42 7.79
CA SER A 167 -0.20 10.32 8.78
C SER A 167 -1.17 10.62 9.93
N TRP A 168 -2.44 10.88 9.63
CA TRP A 168 -3.48 11.13 10.64
C TRP A 168 -3.70 9.92 11.54
N TRP A 169 -3.76 8.71 10.97
CA TRP A 169 -3.84 7.49 11.76
C TRP A 169 -2.63 7.32 12.68
N ALA A 170 -1.42 7.63 12.19
CA ALA A 170 -0.21 7.54 13.00
C ALA A 170 -0.27 8.51 14.20
N VAL A 171 -0.78 9.73 14.01
CA VAL A 171 -1.01 10.70 15.09
C VAL A 171 -2.04 10.18 16.09
N CYS A 172 -3.21 9.72 15.63
CA CYS A 172 -4.24 9.18 16.51
C CYS A 172 -3.77 7.99 17.36
N ASN A 173 -2.79 7.23 16.86
CA ASN A 173 -2.22 6.07 17.54
C ASN A 173 -0.88 6.35 18.23
N GLN A 174 -0.46 7.63 18.34
CA GLN A 174 0.77 8.05 19.03
C GLN A 174 2.05 7.38 18.48
N VAL A 175 2.10 7.18 17.16
CA VAL A 175 3.26 6.63 16.43
C VAL A 175 3.70 7.51 15.27
N ALA A 176 3.33 8.80 15.30
CA ALA A 176 3.70 9.77 14.26
C ALA A 176 5.22 10.00 14.18
N ASP A 177 5.94 9.85 15.29
CA ASP A 177 7.40 9.96 15.37
C ASP A 177 8.13 8.82 14.63
N ALA A 178 7.44 7.70 14.35
CA ALA A 178 7.96 6.62 13.53
C ALA A 178 7.92 6.92 12.03
N LEU A 179 7.15 7.94 11.60
CA LEU A 179 7.12 8.34 10.19
C LEU A 179 8.41 9.08 9.83
N PRO A 180 9.08 8.71 8.72
CA PRO A 180 10.25 9.45 8.28
C PRO A 180 9.92 10.92 8.03
N GLU A 181 10.80 11.83 8.49
CA GLU A 181 10.60 13.28 8.38
C GLU A 181 10.29 13.74 6.95
N ALA A 182 10.95 13.14 5.93
CA ALA A 182 10.66 13.42 4.53
C ALA A 182 9.21 13.08 4.12
N VAL A 183 8.65 12.00 4.68
CA VAL A 183 7.27 11.57 4.46
C VAL A 183 6.30 12.52 5.15
N LEU A 184 6.57 12.89 6.40
CA LEU A 184 5.76 13.87 7.15
C LEU A 184 5.72 15.22 6.44
N ARG A 185 6.88 15.72 6.00
CA ARG A 185 6.96 16.97 5.22
C ARG A 185 6.14 16.89 3.94
N ARG A 186 6.23 15.78 3.19
CA ARG A 186 5.41 15.55 1.99
C ARG A 186 3.90 15.54 2.33
N SER A 187 3.52 14.94 3.44
CA SER A 187 2.14 14.91 3.93
C SER A 187 1.61 16.31 4.28
N LEU A 188 2.46 17.15 4.88
CA LEU A 188 2.15 18.53 5.26
C LEU A 188 2.32 19.55 4.10
N GLY A 189 2.72 19.10 2.91
CA GLY A 189 3.04 20.00 1.78
C GLY A 189 4.29 20.86 1.99
N LEU A 190 5.14 20.51 2.96
CA LEU A 190 6.40 21.17 3.25
C LEU A 190 7.49 20.69 2.27
N ARG A 191 8.46 21.56 2.00
CA ARG A 191 9.63 21.20 1.16
C ARG A 191 10.49 20.18 1.88
N VAL A 192 10.77 19.04 1.24
CA VAL A 192 11.73 18.06 1.75
C VAL A 192 13.10 18.72 1.82
N GLU A 193 13.70 18.73 3.00
CA GLU A 193 15.03 19.29 3.20
C GLU A 193 16.06 18.40 2.51
N LYS A 194 16.96 19.00 1.73
CA LYS A 194 18.09 18.27 1.16
C LYS A 194 19.22 18.32 2.17
N ILE A 195 19.46 17.20 2.85
CA ILE A 195 20.61 17.08 3.74
C ILE A 195 21.88 17.28 2.90
N ARG A 196 22.63 18.34 3.19
CA ARG A 196 23.89 18.64 2.51
C ARG A 196 25.04 17.97 3.25
N SER A 197 26.05 17.49 2.51
CA SER A 197 27.26 16.94 3.13
C SER A 197 28.12 18.01 3.81
N LEU A 198 27.96 19.28 3.40
CA LEU A 198 28.62 20.45 3.96
C LEU A 198 27.57 21.52 4.20
N TYR A 199 27.52 22.01 5.43
CA TYR A 199 26.77 23.20 5.81
C TYR A 199 27.77 24.32 6.05
N ARG A 200 27.49 25.54 5.56
CA ARG A 200 28.10 26.71 6.16
C ARG A 200 27.42 26.93 7.50
N GLU A 201 28.18 27.33 8.51
CA GLU A 201 27.62 27.61 9.84
C GLU A 201 26.50 28.67 9.78
N SER A 202 26.58 29.60 8.83
CA SER A 202 25.53 30.60 8.54
C SER A 202 24.21 30.02 7.99
N ASP A 203 24.23 28.80 7.47
CA ASP A 203 23.05 28.14 6.89
C ASP A 203 22.25 27.36 7.96
N ILE A 204 22.80 27.21 9.17
CA ILE A 204 22.15 26.53 10.29
C ILE A 204 21.15 27.51 10.89
N VAL A 205 19.85 27.23 10.75
CA VAL A 205 18.79 28.02 11.38
C VAL A 205 18.38 27.33 12.69
N PRO A 206 18.73 27.88 13.87
CA PRO A 206 18.31 27.29 15.14
C PRO A 206 16.78 27.37 15.26
N GLY A 207 16.14 26.23 15.53
CA GLY A 207 14.68 26.17 15.72
C GLY A 207 13.85 25.99 14.45
N GLU A 208 14.45 25.53 13.35
CA GLU A 208 13.65 25.08 12.20
C GLU A 208 12.68 23.96 12.64
N GLN A 209 11.38 24.20 12.47
CA GLN A 209 10.36 23.27 12.92
C GLN A 209 10.40 21.99 12.09
N THR A 210 10.64 20.86 12.75
CA THR A 210 10.48 19.54 12.15
C THR A 210 8.99 19.30 11.90
N ALA A 211 8.63 18.59 10.84
CA ALA A 211 7.24 18.21 10.58
C ALA A 211 6.66 17.40 11.75
N THR A 212 7.51 16.61 12.42
CA THR A 212 7.16 15.91 13.65
C THR A 212 6.74 16.87 14.77
N SER A 213 7.33 18.07 14.88
CA SER A 213 6.97 19.07 15.90
C SER A 213 5.66 19.83 15.63
N ILE A 214 5.12 19.71 14.40
CA ILE A 214 3.87 20.36 13.99
C ILE A 214 2.66 19.45 14.31
N LEU A 215 2.88 18.13 14.37
CA LEU A 215 1.87 17.11 14.65
C LEU A 215 1.77 16.83 16.16
#